data_AF-A0A1I3L0M4-F1
#
_entry.id   AF-A0A1I3L0M4-F1
#
_cell.length_a   1.000
_cell.length_b   1.000
_cell.length_c   1.000
_cell.angle_alpha   90.00
_cell.angle_beta   90.00
_cell.angle_gamma   90.00
#
_symmetry.space_group_name_H-M   'P 1'
#
loop_
_entity.id
_entity.type
_entity.pdbx_description
1 polymer ?
#
loop_
_entity_poly.entity_id
_entity_poly.type
_entity_poly.pdbx_seq_one_letter_code
_entity_poly.pdbx_strand_id
1 'polypeptide(L)'
;MKTLFLALSLAVAAVPGVSAAATAPASVPGVALEPGNGASWASGLNERGEVLGAHVVGADVHGYVWRKGVVTDLGTLPGGDYSLATAINESGDIAGYSGIYPLGPLHAVLWHHGTITDLGTLGGNSFAAAINDRGMIVGNSQPELHAPQFRAVTWYRGVMTVLPALAGAEYDNPGFVNDRGDVAGYSSLGTGVHAVLWTGGRVVDLGPGRVTALDEQGRVLVDGTDEQGQVSRFLWDHGRRIALPTGVTGLGERGEIFGTYQPSGASSEHGFLWYQDRFVDLGNFVPSAAHGFGPVLGSVPGSGAALWYRGRTTALLPVPDRGDARPMFVNGSGLVVGDTGNDTATAWVVPLR
;
A
#
# COMPACT_ATOMS: atom_id res chain seq x y z
N MET A 1 66.42 23.03 -38.66
CA MET A 1 65.83 22.64 -39.96
C MET A 1 64.81 21.53 -39.73
N LYS A 2 63.57 21.78 -40.18
CA LYS A 2 62.45 20.85 -40.46
C LYS A 2 61.75 20.16 -39.27
N THR A 3 60.72 20.84 -38.80
CA THR A 3 59.43 20.32 -38.33
C THR A 3 58.79 19.37 -39.35
N LEU A 4 58.19 18.26 -38.89
CA LEU A 4 57.25 17.46 -39.65
C LEU A 4 56.03 17.15 -38.75
N PHE A 5 54.90 17.80 -39.04
CA PHE A 5 53.60 17.47 -38.48
C PHE A 5 53.01 16.32 -39.28
N LEU A 6 52.60 15.23 -38.62
CA LEU A 6 51.76 14.19 -39.21
C LEU A 6 50.36 14.31 -38.57
N ALA A 7 49.42 14.90 -39.29
CA ALA A 7 48.01 14.90 -38.93
C ALA A 7 47.39 13.60 -39.46
N LEU A 8 46.91 12.74 -38.57
CA LEU A 8 46.16 11.54 -38.93
C LEU A 8 44.66 11.90 -38.95
N SER A 9 44.09 12.05 -40.15
CA SER A 9 42.64 12.20 -40.30
C SER A 9 41.95 10.83 -40.23
N LEU A 10 41.26 10.55 -39.12
CA LEU A 10 40.33 9.44 -39.03
C LEU A 10 39.04 9.80 -39.78
N ALA A 11 38.80 9.17 -40.92
CA ALA A 11 37.51 9.21 -41.59
C ALA A 11 36.56 8.20 -40.90
N VAL A 12 35.58 8.69 -40.15
CA VAL A 12 34.46 7.88 -39.65
C VAL A 12 33.49 7.69 -40.82
N ALA A 13 33.39 6.46 -41.34
CA ALA A 13 32.33 6.09 -42.25
C ALA A 13 31.01 6.03 -41.46
N ALA A 14 30.09 6.96 -41.75
CA ALA A 14 28.74 6.92 -41.21
C ALA A 14 28.01 5.70 -41.78
N VAL A 15 27.77 4.70 -40.94
CA VAL A 15 26.79 3.65 -41.25
C VAL A 15 25.42 4.30 -41.24
N PRO A 16 24.60 4.20 -42.29
CA PRO A 16 23.25 4.76 -42.29
C PRO A 16 22.46 4.14 -41.13
N GLY A 17 22.02 5.01 -40.22
CA GLY A 17 21.28 4.63 -39.04
C GLY A 17 19.98 3.95 -39.43
N VAL A 18 19.85 2.69 -39.04
CA VAL A 18 18.53 2.12 -38.80
C VAL A 18 18.01 2.86 -37.56
N SER A 19 17.19 3.88 -37.78
CA SER A 19 16.32 4.39 -36.73
C SER A 19 15.49 3.21 -36.28
N ALA A 20 15.86 2.61 -35.14
CA ALA A 20 14.97 1.70 -34.46
C ALA A 20 13.76 2.55 -34.11
N ALA A 21 12.66 2.35 -34.86
CA ALA A 21 11.37 2.88 -34.46
C ALA A 21 11.19 2.47 -33.00
N ALA A 22 11.08 3.47 -32.10
CA ALA A 22 10.77 3.21 -30.71
C ALA A 22 9.49 2.39 -30.70
N THR A 23 9.61 1.08 -30.44
CA THR A 23 8.44 0.22 -30.25
C THR A 23 7.62 0.89 -29.16
N ALA A 24 6.34 1.16 -29.45
CA ALA A 24 5.42 1.68 -28.45
C ALA A 24 5.58 0.85 -27.16
N PRO A 25 5.60 1.49 -25.98
CA PRO A 25 5.73 0.76 -24.73
C PRO A 25 4.68 -0.35 -24.70
N ALA A 26 5.09 -1.54 -24.26
CA ALA A 26 4.15 -2.65 -24.11
C ALA A 26 2.98 -2.18 -23.24
N SER A 27 1.76 -2.56 -23.61
CA SER A 27 0.56 -2.26 -22.84
C SER A 27 -0.15 -3.54 -22.46
N VAL A 28 -0.80 -3.52 -21.31
CA VAL A 28 -1.58 -4.65 -20.79
C VAL A 28 -3.00 -4.18 -20.51
N PRO A 29 -4.03 -4.83 -21.09
CA PRO A 29 -5.41 -4.55 -20.75
C PRO A 29 -5.74 -5.12 -19.37
N GLY A 30 -6.49 -4.35 -18.59
CA GLY A 30 -7.05 -4.75 -17.32
C GLY A 30 -8.28 -5.61 -17.50
N VAL A 31 -8.52 -6.47 -16.51
CA VAL A 31 -9.71 -7.30 -16.39
C VAL A 31 -10.52 -6.74 -15.23
N ALA A 32 -11.77 -6.38 -15.51
CA ALA A 32 -12.71 -5.94 -14.48
C ALA A 32 -13.00 -7.10 -13.51
N LEU A 33 -12.95 -6.81 -12.21
CA LEU A 33 -13.33 -7.71 -11.14
C LEU A 33 -14.80 -7.44 -10.84
N GLU A 34 -15.68 -8.14 -11.57
CA GLU A 34 -17.14 -7.99 -11.48
C GLU A 34 -17.77 -9.16 -10.69
N PRO A 35 -17.87 -9.06 -9.34
CA PRO A 35 -18.59 -10.04 -8.52
C PRO A 35 -20.06 -10.23 -8.90
N GLY A 36 -20.70 -9.21 -9.48
CA GLY A 36 -22.10 -9.27 -9.86
C GLY A 36 -22.70 -7.88 -10.09
N ASN A 37 -22.78 -7.45 -11.36
CA ASN A 37 -23.57 -6.31 -11.89
C ASN A 37 -23.67 -5.04 -11.02
N GLY A 38 -22.66 -4.73 -10.21
CA GLY A 38 -22.66 -3.64 -9.24
C GLY A 38 -21.24 -3.15 -8.98
N ALA A 39 -21.12 -2.02 -8.29
CA ALA A 39 -19.83 -1.40 -8.00
C ALA A 39 -18.94 -2.33 -7.18
N SER A 40 -17.64 -2.33 -7.48
CA SER A 40 -16.61 -3.06 -6.74
C SER A 40 -15.35 -2.22 -6.58
N TRP A 41 -14.64 -2.40 -5.47
CA TRP A 41 -13.33 -1.79 -5.25
C TRP A 41 -12.39 -2.78 -4.60
N ALA A 42 -11.08 -2.59 -4.80
CA ALA A 42 -10.05 -3.43 -4.21
C ALA A 42 -9.48 -2.79 -2.94
N SER A 43 -9.17 -3.61 -1.95
CA SER A 43 -8.58 -3.20 -0.66
C SER A 43 -7.29 -3.94 -0.33
N GLY A 44 -6.94 -5.00 -1.07
CA GLY A 44 -5.69 -5.73 -0.83
C GLY A 44 -5.34 -6.75 -1.90
N LEU A 45 -4.10 -7.21 -1.85
CA LEU A 45 -3.50 -8.20 -2.75
C LEU A 45 -2.42 -8.95 -1.98
N ASN A 46 -2.31 -10.27 -2.15
CA ASN A 46 -1.20 -11.07 -1.62
C ASN A 46 -0.34 -11.70 -2.74
N GLU A 47 0.77 -12.34 -2.37
CA GLU A 47 1.72 -12.95 -3.32
C GLU A 47 1.14 -14.17 -4.06
N ARG A 48 0.06 -14.76 -3.55
CA ARG A 48 -0.67 -15.84 -4.24
C ARG A 48 -1.62 -15.35 -5.32
N GLY A 49 -1.71 -14.03 -5.49
CA GLY A 49 -2.57 -13.37 -6.46
C GLY A 49 -4.04 -13.39 -6.08
N GLU A 50 -4.33 -13.47 -4.78
CA GLU A 50 -5.67 -13.30 -4.24
C GLU A 50 -5.91 -11.82 -4.02
N VAL A 51 -7.05 -11.34 -4.54
CA VAL A 51 -7.41 -9.93 -4.49
C VAL A 51 -8.59 -9.77 -3.56
N LEU A 52 -8.45 -8.83 -2.65
CA LEU A 52 -9.47 -8.48 -1.68
C LEU A 52 -10.21 -7.22 -2.12
N GLY A 53 -11.49 -7.15 -1.78
CA GLY A 53 -12.26 -5.94 -1.97
C GLY A 53 -13.63 -6.00 -1.32
N ALA A 54 -14.48 -5.07 -1.73
CA ALA A 54 -15.89 -5.13 -1.45
C ALA A 54 -16.71 -4.76 -2.68
N HIS A 55 -17.96 -5.17 -2.66
CA HIS A 55 -18.86 -5.06 -3.79
C HIS A 55 -20.31 -4.96 -3.38
N VAL A 56 -21.12 -4.43 -4.28
CA VAL A 56 -22.57 -4.31 -4.12
C VAL A 56 -23.26 -5.61 -4.51
N VAL A 57 -24.09 -6.15 -3.61
CA VAL A 57 -24.94 -7.33 -3.83
C VAL A 57 -26.39 -6.94 -3.57
N GLY A 58 -27.14 -6.62 -4.63
CA GLY A 58 -28.49 -6.08 -4.48
C GLY A 58 -28.47 -4.68 -3.85
N ALA A 59 -28.96 -4.56 -2.61
CA ALA A 59 -28.89 -3.32 -1.82
C ALA A 59 -27.76 -3.33 -0.77
N ASP A 60 -27.08 -4.46 -0.62
CA ASP A 60 -26.12 -4.74 0.44
C ASP A 60 -24.68 -4.53 -0.08
N VAL A 61 -23.72 -4.44 0.85
CA VAL A 61 -22.29 -4.35 0.53
C VAL A 61 -21.56 -5.48 1.23
N HIS A 62 -20.89 -6.34 0.48
CA HIS A 62 -20.14 -7.46 1.02
C HIS A 62 -18.67 -7.41 0.62
N GLY A 63 -17.81 -7.90 1.52
CA GLY A 63 -16.44 -8.25 1.18
C GLY A 63 -16.41 -9.36 0.13
N TYR A 64 -15.42 -9.35 -0.76
CA TYR A 64 -15.14 -10.46 -1.66
C TYR A 64 -13.66 -10.82 -1.68
N VAL A 65 -13.38 -12.06 -2.08
CA VAL A 65 -12.06 -12.48 -2.52
C VAL A 65 -12.12 -12.94 -3.97
N TRP A 66 -11.25 -12.41 -4.81
CA TRP A 66 -11.06 -12.86 -6.19
C TRP A 66 -9.83 -13.76 -6.28
N ARG A 67 -10.01 -14.91 -6.94
CA ARG A 67 -8.96 -15.92 -7.13
C ARG A 67 -9.05 -16.45 -8.55
N LYS A 68 -8.02 -16.20 -9.36
CA LYS A 68 -7.87 -16.81 -10.70
C LYS A 68 -9.14 -16.71 -11.57
N GLY A 69 -9.78 -15.54 -11.58
CA GLY A 69 -10.98 -15.28 -12.37
C GLY A 69 -12.31 -15.55 -11.65
N VAL A 70 -12.29 -16.07 -10.42
CA VAL A 70 -13.49 -16.38 -9.65
C VAL A 70 -13.62 -15.39 -8.50
N VAL A 71 -14.73 -14.65 -8.45
CA VAL A 71 -15.10 -13.85 -7.28
C VAL A 71 -15.89 -14.72 -6.31
N THR A 72 -15.50 -14.71 -5.04
CA THR A 72 -16.21 -15.37 -3.94
C THR A 72 -16.67 -14.30 -2.97
N ASP A 73 -17.98 -14.20 -2.80
CA ASP A 73 -18.61 -13.40 -1.75
C ASP A 73 -18.23 -13.95 -0.37
N LEU A 74 -17.80 -13.08 0.54
CA LEU A 74 -17.37 -13.44 1.90
C LEU A 74 -18.54 -13.46 2.89
N GLY A 75 -19.71 -12.95 2.50
CA GLY A 75 -20.91 -12.84 3.31
C GLY A 75 -20.76 -11.88 4.49
N THR A 76 -21.71 -12.00 5.40
CA THR A 76 -21.82 -11.18 6.62
C THR A 76 -21.89 -12.09 7.85
N LEU A 77 -21.74 -11.50 9.04
CA LEU A 77 -22.12 -12.18 10.27
C LEU A 77 -23.63 -12.49 10.25
N PRO A 78 -24.09 -13.56 10.93
CA PRO A 78 -25.52 -13.88 10.97
C PRO A 78 -26.39 -12.69 11.36
N GLY A 79 -27.30 -12.30 10.48
CA GLY A 79 -28.21 -11.16 10.66
C GLY A 79 -27.67 -9.79 10.21
N GLY A 80 -26.46 -9.73 9.65
CA GLY A 80 -25.90 -8.52 9.04
C GLY A 80 -26.20 -8.38 7.55
N ASP A 81 -26.15 -7.15 7.07
CA ASP A 81 -26.32 -6.72 5.66
C ASP A 81 -25.07 -6.03 5.10
N TYR A 82 -24.02 -5.97 5.91
CA TYR A 82 -22.81 -5.25 5.58
C TYR A 82 -21.56 -6.02 5.98
N SER A 83 -20.59 -6.09 5.07
CA SER A 83 -19.22 -6.48 5.39
C SER A 83 -18.20 -5.79 4.50
N LEU A 84 -17.04 -5.49 5.08
CA LEU A 84 -15.87 -5.01 4.36
C LEU A 84 -14.67 -5.82 4.77
N ALA A 85 -13.92 -6.25 3.76
CA ALA A 85 -12.65 -6.90 3.95
C ALA A 85 -11.52 -5.89 3.72
N THR A 86 -10.63 -5.77 4.70
CA THR A 86 -9.64 -4.69 4.78
C THR A 86 -8.22 -5.17 4.58
N ALA A 87 -7.92 -6.42 4.94
CA ALA A 87 -6.58 -6.97 4.82
C ALA A 87 -6.60 -8.49 4.57
N ILE A 88 -5.57 -8.99 3.89
CA ILE A 88 -5.35 -10.40 3.58
C ILE A 88 -3.89 -10.74 3.85
N ASN A 89 -3.61 -11.89 4.46
CA ASN A 89 -2.24 -12.38 4.63
C ASN A 89 -1.85 -13.40 3.55
N GLU A 90 -0.59 -13.84 3.57
CA GLU A 90 -0.06 -14.84 2.63
C GLU A 90 -0.57 -16.25 2.86
N SER A 91 -1.28 -16.50 3.96
CA SER A 91 -2.03 -17.73 4.22
C SER A 91 -3.45 -17.67 3.64
N GLY A 92 -3.93 -16.49 3.22
CA GLY A 92 -5.27 -16.25 2.67
C GLY A 92 -6.33 -16.05 3.75
N ASP A 93 -5.90 -15.80 4.98
CA ASP A 93 -6.76 -15.32 6.04
C ASP A 93 -7.09 -13.87 5.76
N ILE A 94 -8.36 -13.52 5.90
CA ILE A 94 -8.85 -12.19 5.59
C ILE A 94 -9.41 -11.58 6.86
N ALA A 95 -9.01 -10.35 7.15
CA ALA A 95 -9.54 -9.56 8.24
C ALA A 95 -10.42 -8.43 7.70
N GLY A 96 -11.38 -7.99 8.51
CA GLY A 96 -12.22 -6.85 8.21
C GLY A 96 -13.28 -6.64 9.27
N TYR A 97 -14.48 -6.23 8.83
CA TYR A 97 -15.61 -6.04 9.73
C TYR A 97 -16.94 -6.35 9.05
N SER A 98 -17.93 -6.71 9.86
CA SER A 98 -19.29 -7.00 9.41
C SER A 98 -20.32 -6.58 10.45
N GLY A 99 -21.55 -6.30 10.01
CA GLY A 99 -22.66 -5.96 10.88
C GLY A 99 -23.86 -5.44 10.12
N ILE A 100 -24.57 -4.49 10.73
CA ILE A 100 -25.79 -3.89 10.19
C ILE A 100 -25.53 -2.41 9.90
N TYR A 101 -25.64 -1.96 8.65
CA TYR A 101 -25.30 -0.59 8.22
C TYR A 101 -26.56 0.22 7.79
N PRO A 102 -26.64 1.54 8.04
CA PRO A 102 -25.68 2.41 8.72
C PRO A 102 -25.89 2.54 10.23
N LEU A 103 -26.93 1.91 10.80
CA LEU A 103 -27.40 2.22 12.16
C LEU A 103 -27.14 1.14 13.21
N GLY A 104 -26.62 -0.03 12.82
CA GLY A 104 -26.36 -1.14 13.74
C GLY A 104 -24.90 -1.29 14.13
N PRO A 105 -24.60 -2.28 15.00
CA PRO A 105 -23.24 -2.53 15.45
C PRO A 105 -22.38 -3.11 14.31
N LEU A 106 -21.10 -2.73 14.31
CA LEU A 106 -20.08 -3.27 13.41
C LEU A 106 -19.01 -3.98 14.23
N HIS A 107 -18.72 -5.22 13.86
CA HIS A 107 -17.81 -6.10 14.57
C HIS A 107 -16.62 -6.44 13.68
N ALA A 108 -15.42 -6.46 14.24
CA ALA A 108 -14.23 -6.96 13.58
C ALA A 108 -14.41 -8.47 13.33
N VAL A 109 -14.02 -8.93 12.15
CA VAL A 109 -14.17 -10.33 11.76
C VAL A 109 -12.93 -10.88 11.09
N LEU A 110 -12.79 -12.20 11.17
CA LEU A 110 -11.83 -13.00 10.41
C LEU A 110 -12.59 -13.96 9.51
N TRP A 111 -12.31 -13.93 8.21
CA TRP A 111 -12.68 -14.99 7.29
C TRP A 111 -11.51 -15.96 7.13
N HIS A 112 -11.72 -17.20 7.56
CA HIS A 112 -10.75 -18.28 7.48
C HIS A 112 -11.43 -19.52 6.91
N HIS A 113 -10.89 -20.06 5.81
CA HIS A 113 -11.44 -21.23 5.11
C HIS A 113 -12.96 -21.16 4.86
N GLY A 114 -13.45 -19.99 4.44
CA GLY A 114 -14.88 -19.76 4.13
C GLY A 114 -15.79 -19.59 5.36
N THR A 115 -15.21 -19.55 6.57
CA THR A 115 -15.96 -19.29 7.81
C THR A 115 -15.68 -17.86 8.27
N ILE A 116 -16.75 -17.08 8.51
CA ILE A 116 -16.67 -15.79 9.16
C ILE A 116 -16.72 -15.97 10.68
N THR A 117 -15.76 -15.38 11.39
CA THR A 117 -15.63 -15.44 12.84
C THR A 117 -15.63 -14.03 13.41
N ASP A 118 -16.51 -13.76 14.38
CA ASP A 118 -16.48 -12.53 15.17
C ASP A 118 -15.24 -12.52 16.08
N LEU A 119 -14.45 -11.44 16.00
CA LEU A 119 -13.23 -11.27 16.79
C LEU A 119 -13.51 -10.66 18.18
N GLY A 120 -14.73 -10.20 18.42
CA GLY A 120 -15.16 -9.56 19.65
C GLY A 120 -14.83 -8.07 19.70
N THR A 121 -15.39 -7.41 20.71
CA THR A 121 -15.31 -5.96 20.89
C THR A 121 -15.05 -5.63 22.37
N LEU A 122 -14.62 -4.41 22.67
CA LEU A 122 -14.50 -3.91 24.05
C LEU A 122 -15.83 -3.47 24.66
N GLY A 123 -16.92 -3.45 23.88
CA GLY A 123 -18.27 -3.08 24.32
C GLY A 123 -19.07 -2.26 23.28
N GLY A 124 -18.40 -1.67 22.29
CA GLY A 124 -19.02 -0.98 21.15
C GLY A 124 -18.56 -1.56 19.81
N ASN A 125 -18.41 -0.71 18.78
CA ASN A 125 -17.94 -1.17 17.47
C ASN A 125 -16.48 -1.63 17.51
N SER A 126 -16.13 -2.55 16.61
CA SER A 126 -14.75 -2.96 16.36
C SER A 126 -14.47 -3.08 14.87
N PHE A 127 -13.23 -2.79 14.49
CA PHE A 127 -12.78 -2.80 13.10
C PHE A 127 -11.39 -3.42 13.04
N ALA A 128 -11.19 -4.40 12.16
CA ALA A 128 -9.87 -4.88 11.81
C ALA A 128 -9.28 -4.02 10.68
N ALA A 129 -8.04 -3.58 10.85
CA ALA A 129 -7.34 -2.72 9.91
C ALA A 129 -6.27 -3.47 9.11
N ALA A 130 -5.50 -4.35 9.76
CA ALA A 130 -4.44 -5.11 9.11
C ALA A 130 -4.26 -6.49 9.74
N ILE A 131 -3.66 -7.41 8.99
CA ILE A 131 -3.31 -8.77 9.42
C ILE A 131 -1.90 -9.11 8.90
N ASN A 132 -1.06 -9.74 9.73
CA ASN A 132 0.24 -10.26 9.31
C ASN A 132 0.20 -11.76 8.98
N ASP A 133 1.31 -12.32 8.47
CA ASP A 133 1.39 -13.73 8.03
C ASP A 133 1.38 -14.72 9.18
N ARG A 134 1.55 -14.24 10.41
CA ARG A 134 1.36 -15.04 11.63
C ARG A 134 -0.11 -15.14 12.05
N GLY A 135 -1.01 -14.42 11.38
CA GLY A 135 -2.43 -14.35 11.72
C GLY A 135 -2.74 -13.42 12.89
N MET A 136 -1.84 -12.48 13.21
CA MET A 136 -2.14 -11.41 14.15
C MET A 136 -2.83 -10.28 13.42
N ILE A 137 -4.02 -9.94 13.94
CA ILE A 137 -4.86 -8.88 13.41
C ILE A 137 -4.71 -7.68 14.33
N VAL A 138 -4.66 -6.49 13.75
CA VAL A 138 -4.70 -5.23 14.49
C VAL A 138 -5.86 -4.37 14.02
N GLY A 139 -6.40 -3.57 14.92
CA GLY A 139 -7.43 -2.61 14.60
C GLY A 139 -7.86 -1.84 15.83
N ASN A 140 -9.08 -1.33 15.79
CA ASN A 140 -9.61 -0.44 16.81
C ASN A 140 -10.95 -0.93 17.34
N SER A 141 -11.18 -0.76 18.64
CA SER A 141 -12.47 -1.10 19.28
C SER A 141 -12.92 -0.02 20.27
N GLN A 142 -14.22 0.23 20.30
CA GLN A 142 -14.86 1.13 21.25
C GLN A 142 -15.13 0.41 22.57
N PRO A 143 -14.78 1.03 23.72
CA PRO A 143 -15.10 0.48 25.04
C PRO A 143 -16.61 0.32 25.31
N GLU A 144 -17.44 1.14 24.68
CA GLU A 144 -18.90 1.07 24.79
C GLU A 144 -19.53 1.68 23.55
N LEU A 145 -20.78 1.31 23.27
CA LEU A 145 -21.52 1.83 22.11
C LEU A 145 -21.65 3.36 22.20
N HIS A 146 -21.36 4.04 21.08
CA HIS A 146 -21.35 5.51 20.96
C HIS A 146 -20.25 6.24 21.74
N ALA A 147 -19.28 5.54 22.34
CA ALA A 147 -18.09 6.19 22.87
C ALA A 147 -17.33 6.91 21.73
N PRO A 148 -16.87 8.16 21.95
CA PRO A 148 -16.04 8.85 20.95
C PRO A 148 -14.65 8.21 20.83
N GLN A 149 -14.24 7.43 21.84
CA GLN A 149 -12.90 6.88 21.96
C GLN A 149 -12.82 5.50 21.35
N PHE A 150 -11.80 5.30 20.53
CA PHE A 150 -11.37 3.98 20.08
C PHE A 150 -10.02 3.65 20.67
N ARG A 151 -9.87 2.40 21.07
CA ARG A 151 -8.62 1.84 21.58
C ARG A 151 -8.01 0.93 20.54
N ALA A 152 -6.69 1.05 20.36
CA ALA A 152 -5.94 0.10 19.56
C ALA A 152 -5.97 -1.27 20.24
N VAL A 153 -6.29 -2.31 19.47
CA VAL A 153 -6.37 -3.69 19.93
C VAL A 153 -5.69 -4.61 18.93
N THR A 154 -5.16 -5.73 19.44
CA THR A 154 -4.76 -6.86 18.61
C THR A 154 -5.66 -8.06 18.89
N TRP A 155 -5.93 -8.85 17.86
CA TRP A 155 -6.52 -10.18 17.98
C TRP A 155 -5.50 -11.21 17.52
N TYR A 156 -5.10 -12.10 18.42
CA TYR A 156 -4.15 -13.16 18.11
C TYR A 156 -4.54 -14.45 18.83
N ARG A 157 -4.68 -15.54 18.06
CA ARG A 157 -5.05 -16.87 18.58
C ARG A 157 -6.29 -16.84 19.50
N GLY A 158 -7.30 -16.07 19.10
CA GLY A 158 -8.57 -15.92 19.82
C GLY A 158 -8.52 -15.00 21.04
N VAL A 159 -7.39 -14.31 21.28
CA VAL A 159 -7.25 -13.36 22.40
C VAL A 159 -7.23 -11.94 21.87
N MET A 160 -8.17 -11.11 22.35
CA MET A 160 -8.15 -9.67 22.15
C MET A 160 -7.29 -9.02 23.23
N THR A 161 -6.30 -8.21 22.83
CA THR A 161 -5.41 -7.48 23.74
C THR A 161 -5.48 -5.98 23.43
N VAL A 162 -5.72 -5.16 24.46
CA VAL A 162 -5.67 -3.70 24.32
C VAL A 162 -4.22 -3.24 24.33
N LEU A 163 -3.82 -2.47 23.32
CA LEU A 163 -2.48 -1.88 23.24
C LEU A 163 -2.37 -0.68 24.21
N PRO A 164 -1.17 -0.41 24.77
CA PRO A 164 -0.94 0.74 25.62
C PRO A 164 -1.32 2.05 24.92
N ALA A 165 -2.10 2.90 25.58
CA ALA A 165 -2.43 4.22 25.06
C ALA A 165 -1.25 5.18 25.23
N LEU A 166 -1.03 6.06 24.26
CA LEU A 166 -0.15 7.21 24.43
C LEU A 166 -0.77 8.17 25.47
N ALA A 167 0.05 8.74 26.36
CA ALA A 167 -0.44 9.64 27.39
C ALA A 167 -1.13 10.86 26.77
N GLY A 168 -2.38 11.13 27.17
CA GLY A 168 -3.18 12.22 26.61
C GLY A 168 -3.84 11.91 25.26
N ALA A 169 -3.73 10.68 24.76
CA ALA A 169 -4.45 10.25 23.57
C ALA A 169 -5.95 10.07 23.86
N GLU A 170 -6.77 10.56 22.93
CA GLU A 170 -8.23 10.44 22.94
C GLU A 170 -8.72 9.33 22.00
N TYR A 171 -7.90 8.98 21.00
CA TYR A 171 -8.25 8.05 19.94
C TYR A 171 -6.99 7.40 19.39
N ASP A 172 -6.99 6.07 19.26
CA ASP A 172 -5.91 5.32 18.63
C ASP A 172 -6.36 4.72 17.29
N ASN A 173 -5.50 4.81 16.28
CA ASN A 173 -5.73 4.28 14.94
C ASN A 173 -4.50 3.48 14.47
N PRO A 174 -4.41 2.19 14.83
CA PRO A 174 -3.41 1.32 14.25
C PRO A 174 -3.81 0.98 12.82
N GLY A 175 -2.85 1.07 11.90
CA GLY A 175 -3.08 0.79 10.47
C GLY A 175 -2.13 -0.25 9.89
N PHE A 176 -1.02 -0.54 10.59
CA PHE A 176 0.03 -1.41 10.08
C PHE A 176 0.42 -2.43 11.13
N VAL A 177 0.76 -3.63 10.68
CA VAL A 177 1.35 -4.69 11.51
C VAL A 177 2.34 -5.47 10.65
N ASN A 178 3.55 -5.70 11.16
CA ASN A 178 4.55 -6.55 10.49
C ASN A 178 4.60 -7.95 11.13
N ASP A 179 5.35 -8.88 10.55
CA ASP A 179 5.45 -10.23 11.11
C ASP A 179 6.16 -10.28 12.45
N ARG A 180 7.02 -9.32 12.78
CA ARG A 180 7.65 -9.22 14.12
C ARG A 180 6.62 -8.93 15.22
N GLY A 181 5.47 -8.41 14.82
CA GLY A 181 4.39 -7.98 15.68
C GLY A 181 4.53 -6.56 16.19
N ASP A 182 5.36 -5.76 15.50
CA ASP A 182 5.32 -4.32 15.63
C ASP A 182 4.05 -3.81 14.95
N VAL A 183 3.38 -2.87 15.60
CA VAL A 183 2.17 -2.21 15.09
C VAL A 183 2.45 -0.73 14.97
N ALA A 184 2.07 -0.12 13.86
CA ALA A 184 2.24 1.32 13.67
C ALA A 184 0.93 1.98 13.25
N GLY A 185 0.80 3.28 13.54
CA GLY A 185 -0.39 4.05 13.26
C GLY A 185 -0.28 5.46 13.81
N TYR A 186 -1.41 6.04 14.21
CA TYR A 186 -1.41 7.34 14.88
C TYR A 186 -2.32 7.33 16.11
N SER A 187 -2.01 8.19 17.07
CA SER A 187 -2.91 8.55 18.17
C SER A 187 -3.30 10.02 18.03
N SER A 188 -4.57 10.34 18.25
CA SER A 188 -5.05 11.73 18.32
C SER A 188 -4.94 12.23 19.76
N LEU A 189 -4.33 13.40 19.92
CA LEU A 189 -4.26 14.17 21.15
C LEU A 189 -5.05 15.46 20.95
N GLY A 190 -5.41 16.15 22.04
CA GLY A 190 -6.07 17.46 21.96
C GLY A 190 -5.26 18.54 21.20
N THR A 191 -3.98 18.30 20.95
CA THR A 191 -3.06 19.21 20.24
C THR A 191 -2.78 18.81 18.78
N GLY A 192 -3.27 17.66 18.31
CA GLY A 192 -2.99 17.14 16.98
C GLY A 192 -2.84 15.63 16.94
N VAL A 193 -2.27 15.09 15.88
CA VAL A 193 -2.01 13.64 15.74
C VAL A 193 -0.53 13.36 15.91
N HIS A 194 -0.20 12.29 16.63
CA HIS A 194 1.15 11.78 16.76
C HIS A 194 1.26 10.43 16.08
N ALA A 195 2.32 10.24 15.31
CA ALA A 195 2.69 8.95 14.78
C ALA A 195 3.16 8.06 15.94
N VAL A 196 2.71 6.82 15.99
CA VAL A 196 3.00 5.92 17.11
C VAL A 196 3.41 4.54 16.61
N LEU A 197 4.32 3.92 17.37
CA LEU A 197 4.77 2.54 17.18
C LEU A 197 4.52 1.76 18.47
N TRP A 198 3.66 0.76 18.42
CA TRP A 198 3.52 -0.23 19.47
C TRP A 198 4.44 -1.41 19.20
N THR A 199 5.47 -1.57 20.03
CA THR A 199 6.49 -2.62 19.87
C THR A 199 6.92 -3.13 21.24
N GLY A 200 7.03 -4.45 21.40
CA GLY A 200 7.46 -5.07 22.66
C GLY A 200 6.58 -4.69 23.88
N GLY A 201 5.27 -4.53 23.68
CA GLY A 201 4.32 -4.25 24.76
C GLY A 201 4.33 -2.81 25.27
N ARG A 202 4.97 -1.87 24.56
CA ARG A 202 4.99 -0.44 24.86
C ARG A 202 4.56 0.37 23.64
N VAL A 203 4.07 1.58 23.88
CA VAL A 203 3.85 2.60 22.85
C VAL A 203 5.05 3.54 22.80
N VAL A 204 5.53 3.83 21.60
CA VAL A 204 6.60 4.80 21.32
C VAL A 204 5.98 5.94 20.54
N ASP A 205 6.08 7.15 21.08
CA ASP A 205 5.71 8.38 20.39
C ASP A 205 6.79 8.75 19.38
N LEU A 206 6.44 8.79 18.09
CA LEU A 206 7.34 9.18 17.01
C LEU A 206 7.27 10.69 16.71
N GLY A 207 6.40 11.42 17.41
CA GLY A 207 6.17 12.85 17.27
C GLY A 207 4.98 13.20 16.37
N PRO A 208 4.74 14.51 16.15
CA PRO A 208 3.60 14.98 15.36
C PRO A 208 3.63 14.45 13.93
N GLY A 209 2.54 13.83 13.49
CA GLY A 209 2.46 13.23 12.17
C GLY A 209 1.59 11.99 12.07
N ARG A 210 1.67 11.33 10.91
CA ARG A 210 1.02 10.05 10.65
C ARG A 210 2.02 9.05 10.08
N VAL A 211 1.91 7.81 10.52
CA VAL A 211 2.61 6.70 9.89
C VAL A 211 2.00 6.45 8.51
N THR A 212 2.86 6.30 7.51
CA THR A 212 2.46 5.98 6.13
C THR A 212 2.90 4.59 5.69
N ALA A 213 3.88 4.00 6.38
CA ALA A 213 4.31 2.63 6.14
C ALA A 213 5.11 2.07 7.33
N LEU A 214 5.09 0.75 7.45
CA LEU A 214 5.90 -0.05 8.37
C LEU A 214 6.50 -1.20 7.56
N ASP A 215 7.80 -1.44 7.70
CA ASP A 215 8.46 -2.58 7.06
C ASP A 215 8.69 -3.76 8.03
N GLU A 216 9.12 -4.89 7.46
CA GLU A 216 9.43 -6.13 8.18
C GLU A 216 10.66 -6.03 9.09
N GLN A 217 11.44 -4.95 8.97
CA GLN A 217 12.52 -4.67 9.91
C GLN A 217 12.06 -3.83 11.10
N GLY A 218 10.83 -3.33 11.11
CA GLY A 218 10.28 -2.46 12.16
C GLY A 218 10.63 -0.99 11.96
N ARG A 219 11.02 -0.58 10.75
CA ARG A 219 11.22 0.83 10.40
C ARG A 219 9.90 1.43 9.96
N VAL A 220 9.72 2.71 10.30
CA VAL A 220 8.44 3.40 10.13
C VAL A 220 8.65 4.65 9.30
N LEU A 221 7.93 4.78 8.19
CA LEU A 221 7.88 6.02 7.43
C LEU A 221 6.79 6.92 8.02
N VAL A 222 7.16 8.16 8.32
CA VAL A 222 6.26 9.12 8.97
C VAL A 222 6.16 10.39 8.13
N ASP A 223 4.93 10.79 7.85
CA ASP A 223 4.58 12.13 7.36
C ASP A 223 4.31 13.00 8.58
N GLY A 224 5.36 13.69 9.03
CA GLY A 224 5.32 14.48 10.26
C GLY A 224 5.60 15.96 10.05
N THR A 225 5.68 16.66 11.17
CA THR A 225 6.23 18.02 11.21
C THR A 225 7.52 18.03 12.04
N ASP A 226 8.47 18.87 11.66
CA ASP A 226 9.66 19.12 12.48
C ASP A 226 9.35 20.02 13.70
N GLU A 227 10.39 20.31 14.49
CA GLU A 227 10.29 21.13 15.70
C GLU A 227 9.81 22.57 15.42
N GLN A 228 9.87 23.01 14.17
CA GLN A 228 9.44 24.33 13.71
C GLN A 228 8.03 24.30 13.08
N GLY A 229 7.39 23.12 13.07
CA GLY A 229 6.07 22.91 12.48
C GLY A 229 6.08 22.77 10.96
N GLN A 230 7.25 22.64 10.32
CA GLN A 230 7.33 22.41 8.87
C GLN A 230 7.11 20.93 8.55
N VAL A 231 6.39 20.65 7.48
CA VAL A 231 6.18 19.28 7.00
C VAL A 231 7.54 18.64 6.70
N SER A 232 7.83 17.54 7.37
CA SER A 232 9.09 16.83 7.28
C SER A 232 8.82 15.33 7.35
N ARG A 233 8.99 14.67 6.20
CA ARG A 233 8.98 13.21 6.13
C ARG A 233 10.28 12.65 6.68
N PHE A 234 10.19 11.63 7.53
CA PHE A 234 11.36 10.98 8.10
C PHE A 234 11.16 9.48 8.21
N LEU A 235 12.27 8.75 8.22
CA LEU A 235 12.30 7.33 8.58
C LEU A 235 12.66 7.23 10.05
N TRP A 236 11.81 6.56 10.83
CA TRP A 236 12.19 6.10 12.16
C TRP A 236 12.79 4.71 12.05
N ASP A 237 14.00 4.53 12.58
CA ASP A 237 14.74 3.27 12.55
C ASP A 237 15.34 3.00 13.94
N HIS A 238 14.71 2.09 14.68
CA HIS A 238 15.18 1.60 15.99
C HIS A 238 15.66 2.70 16.96
N GLY A 239 14.87 3.77 17.10
CA GLY A 239 15.14 4.90 17.99
C GLY A 239 15.90 6.06 17.35
N ARG A 240 16.20 5.98 16.05
CA ARG A 240 16.83 7.06 15.29
C ARG A 240 15.82 7.68 14.32
N ARG A 241 15.68 9.00 14.40
CA ARG A 241 14.96 9.78 13.39
C ARG A 241 15.93 10.15 12.27
N ILE A 242 15.65 9.68 11.06
CA ILE A 242 16.46 9.91 9.87
C ILE A 242 15.66 10.83 8.95
N ALA A 243 16.11 12.07 8.80
CA ALA A 243 15.52 13.01 7.85
C ALA A 243 15.69 12.46 6.42
N LEU A 244 14.60 12.48 5.65
CA LEU A 244 14.60 12.00 4.28
C LEU A 244 14.57 13.18 3.29
N PRO A 245 15.15 13.04 2.10
CA PRO A 245 14.91 13.98 1.01
C PRO A 245 13.40 14.12 0.73
N THR A 246 12.97 15.33 0.36
CA THR A 246 11.54 15.66 0.14
C THR A 246 10.86 14.80 -0.91
N GLY A 247 11.62 14.25 -1.86
CA GLY A 247 11.09 13.42 -2.92
C GLY A 247 10.84 11.96 -2.52
N VAL A 248 11.28 11.47 -1.35
CA VAL A 248 10.91 10.12 -0.88
C VAL A 248 9.41 10.09 -0.65
N THR A 249 8.68 9.14 -1.26
CA THR A 249 7.21 9.02 -1.14
C THR A 249 6.73 7.76 -0.48
N GLY A 250 7.56 6.71 -0.40
CA GLY A 250 7.12 5.46 0.20
C GLY A 250 8.24 4.56 0.71
N LEU A 251 7.81 3.63 1.56
CA LEU A 251 8.58 2.54 2.14
C LEU A 251 7.81 1.25 1.85
N GLY A 252 8.45 0.28 1.19
CA GLY A 252 7.89 -1.05 0.96
C GLY A 252 8.15 -1.99 2.14
N GLU A 253 7.38 -3.07 2.22
CA GLU A 253 7.40 -4.03 3.33
C GLU A 253 8.76 -4.72 3.52
N ARG A 254 9.56 -4.87 2.46
CA ARG A 254 10.88 -5.50 2.57
C ARG A 254 11.97 -4.49 2.84
N GLY A 255 11.63 -3.20 2.88
CA GLY A 255 12.53 -2.11 3.19
C GLY A 255 12.98 -1.28 1.99
N GLU A 256 12.26 -1.39 0.87
CA GLU A 256 12.41 -0.55 -0.32
C GLU A 256 12.07 0.90 0.02
N ILE A 257 12.85 1.86 -0.46
CA ILE A 257 12.52 3.28 -0.36
C ILE A 257 12.41 3.81 -1.79
N PHE A 258 11.31 4.47 -2.11
CA PHE A 258 11.08 4.98 -3.45
C PHE A 258 10.52 6.41 -3.41
N GLY A 259 10.64 7.09 -4.54
CA GLY A 259 10.20 8.46 -4.68
C GLY A 259 10.77 9.12 -5.93
N THR A 260 10.88 10.45 -5.90
CA THR A 260 11.50 11.25 -6.97
C THR A 260 12.76 11.96 -6.47
N TYR A 261 13.63 12.31 -7.40
CA TYR A 261 14.81 13.14 -7.15
C TYR A 261 15.18 13.90 -8.43
N GLN A 262 15.98 14.96 -8.30
CA GLN A 262 16.50 15.71 -9.45
C GLN A 262 17.97 15.33 -9.69
N PRO A 263 18.30 14.50 -10.70
CA PRO A 263 19.70 14.22 -11.02
C PRO A 263 20.45 15.48 -11.43
N SER A 264 21.75 15.53 -11.14
CA SER A 264 22.60 16.66 -11.55
C SER A 264 22.62 16.79 -13.07
N GLY A 265 22.30 17.98 -13.58
CA GLY A 265 22.26 18.27 -15.01
C GLY A 265 21.01 17.75 -15.75
N ALA A 266 20.09 17.06 -15.07
CA ALA A 266 18.81 16.67 -15.66
C ALA A 266 17.86 17.88 -15.73
N SER A 267 17.02 17.92 -16.76
CA SER A 267 15.99 18.96 -16.97
C SER A 267 14.64 18.65 -16.31
N SER A 268 14.48 17.46 -15.75
CA SER A 268 13.25 16.99 -15.11
C SER A 268 13.56 16.05 -13.95
N GLU A 269 12.64 15.90 -13.01
CA GLU A 269 12.76 14.93 -11.93
C GLU A 269 12.71 13.51 -12.48
N HIS A 270 13.45 12.62 -11.82
CA HIS A 270 13.44 11.19 -12.07
C HIS A 270 12.85 10.45 -10.87
N GLY A 271 12.20 9.31 -11.12
CA GLY A 271 11.91 8.37 -10.04
C GLY A 271 13.15 7.60 -9.61
N PHE A 272 13.15 7.12 -8.38
CA PHE A 272 14.17 6.20 -7.89
C PHE A 272 13.57 5.06 -7.07
N LEU A 273 14.30 3.95 -7.05
CA LEU A 273 14.13 2.85 -6.10
C LEU A 273 15.47 2.64 -5.39
N TRP A 274 15.44 2.65 -4.06
CA TRP A 274 16.56 2.29 -3.20
C TRP A 274 16.21 1.03 -2.42
N TYR A 275 17.07 0.02 -2.49
CA TYR A 275 16.88 -1.22 -1.74
C TYR A 275 18.24 -1.90 -1.56
N GLN A 276 18.54 -2.45 -0.37
CA GLN A 276 19.80 -3.15 -0.07
C GLN A 276 21.07 -2.44 -0.59
N ASP A 277 21.21 -1.15 -0.29
CA ASP A 277 22.34 -0.29 -0.71
C ASP A 277 22.51 -0.09 -2.23
N ARG A 278 21.50 -0.44 -3.03
CA ARG A 278 21.52 -0.18 -4.49
C ARG A 278 20.49 0.88 -4.82
N PHE A 279 20.96 1.88 -5.56
CA PHE A 279 20.15 2.93 -6.12
C PHE A 279 19.83 2.60 -7.59
N VAL A 280 18.55 2.70 -7.96
CA VAL A 280 18.07 2.50 -9.32
C VAL A 280 17.36 3.77 -9.77
N ASP A 281 17.89 4.40 -10.80
CA ASP A 281 17.21 5.50 -11.50
C ASP A 281 16.11 4.91 -12.40
N LEU A 282 14.87 5.35 -12.18
CA LEU A 282 13.68 4.91 -12.92
C LEU A 282 13.36 5.83 -14.12
N GLY A 283 14.19 6.85 -14.37
CA GLY A 283 13.96 7.86 -15.39
C GLY A 283 12.71 8.66 -15.09
N ASN A 284 11.90 8.97 -16.11
CA ASN A 284 10.66 9.74 -15.97
C ASN A 284 9.51 9.00 -15.26
N PHE A 285 9.73 7.79 -14.75
CA PHE A 285 8.71 7.01 -14.04
C PHE A 285 8.57 7.50 -12.59
N VAL A 286 7.35 7.78 -12.12
CA VAL A 286 7.06 8.22 -10.76
C VAL A 286 6.51 7.03 -9.95
N PRO A 287 7.28 6.46 -9.01
CA PRO A 287 6.87 5.27 -8.25
C PRO A 287 5.83 5.59 -7.18
N SER A 288 4.88 4.68 -6.98
CA SER A 288 3.84 4.74 -5.94
C SER A 288 3.80 3.49 -5.06
N ALA A 289 4.26 2.35 -5.55
CA ALA A 289 4.47 1.13 -4.76
C ALA A 289 5.61 0.30 -5.36
N ALA A 290 6.28 -0.51 -4.54
CA ALA A 290 7.37 -1.38 -4.99
C ALA A 290 7.28 -2.73 -4.28
N HIS A 291 7.71 -3.78 -4.97
CA HIS A 291 7.80 -5.11 -4.39
C HIS A 291 9.18 -5.75 -4.68
N GLY A 292 10.09 -5.65 -3.72
CA GLY A 292 11.50 -6.03 -3.82
C GLY A 292 12.29 -5.20 -4.84
N PHE A 293 13.37 -5.80 -5.35
CA PHE A 293 13.94 -5.45 -6.67
C PHE A 293 13.04 -5.90 -7.85
N GLY A 294 11.77 -6.17 -7.56
CA GLY A 294 10.82 -6.70 -8.51
C GLY A 294 10.08 -5.58 -9.24
N PRO A 295 8.77 -5.74 -9.47
CA PRO A 295 7.97 -4.74 -10.14
C PRO A 295 7.75 -3.51 -9.26
N VAL A 296 7.78 -2.34 -9.90
CA VAL A 296 7.48 -1.04 -9.29
C VAL A 296 6.24 -0.48 -9.97
N LEU A 297 5.20 -0.24 -9.20
CA LEU A 297 3.98 0.41 -9.65
C LEU A 297 4.14 1.92 -9.58
N GLY A 298 3.55 2.62 -10.52
CA GLY A 298 3.65 4.07 -10.58
C GLY A 298 2.97 4.63 -11.80
N SER A 299 3.49 5.75 -12.28
CA SER A 299 2.98 6.42 -13.46
C SER A 299 4.09 7.03 -14.29
N VAL A 300 3.80 7.28 -15.57
CA VAL A 300 4.63 8.11 -16.43
C VAL A 300 3.86 9.42 -16.69
N PRO A 301 4.44 10.60 -16.40
CA PRO A 301 3.80 11.88 -16.67
C PRO A 301 3.30 11.98 -18.12
N GLY A 302 2.01 12.31 -18.28
CA GLY A 302 1.35 12.40 -19.59
C GLY A 302 0.97 11.07 -20.25
N SER A 303 1.38 9.91 -19.69
CA SER A 303 1.01 8.57 -20.20
C SER A 303 0.11 7.77 -19.24
N GLY A 304 0.10 8.12 -17.95
CA GLY A 304 -0.76 7.49 -16.95
C GLY A 304 -0.09 6.34 -16.20
N ALA A 305 -0.91 5.46 -15.63
CA ALA A 305 -0.43 4.39 -14.76
C ALA A 305 0.37 3.32 -15.53
N ALA A 306 1.44 2.85 -14.91
CA ALA A 306 2.38 1.92 -15.52
C ALA A 306 3.08 1.05 -14.48
N LEU A 307 3.60 -0.08 -14.95
CA LEU A 307 4.49 -0.95 -14.20
C LEU A 307 5.91 -0.87 -14.76
N TRP A 308 6.88 -0.56 -13.90
CA TRP A 308 8.30 -0.63 -14.23
C TRP A 308 8.89 -1.94 -13.73
N TYR A 309 9.68 -2.60 -14.57
CA TYR A 309 10.45 -3.81 -14.20
C TYR A 309 11.73 -3.89 -15.02
N ARG A 310 12.89 -3.93 -14.33
CA ARG A 310 14.23 -4.13 -14.94
C ARG A 310 14.51 -3.25 -16.16
N GLY A 311 14.18 -1.97 -16.05
CA GLY A 311 14.42 -0.96 -17.09
C GLY A 311 13.37 -0.92 -18.20
N ARG A 312 12.27 -1.68 -18.07
CA ARG A 312 11.13 -1.64 -18.99
C ARG A 312 9.91 -1.07 -18.28
N THR A 313 9.19 -0.20 -18.97
CA THR A 313 7.91 0.35 -18.52
C THR A 313 6.79 -0.22 -19.36
N THR A 314 5.78 -0.77 -18.70
CA THR A 314 4.57 -1.34 -19.31
C THR A 314 3.36 -0.50 -18.91
N ALA A 315 2.63 0.03 -19.89
CA ALA A 315 1.42 0.83 -19.62
C ALA A 315 0.25 -0.07 -19.20
N LEU A 316 -0.56 0.41 -18.25
CA LEU A 316 -1.76 -0.26 -17.78
C LEU A 316 -2.99 0.38 -18.44
N LEU A 317 -3.83 -0.43 -19.10
CA LEU A 317 -4.99 0.03 -19.85
C LEU A 317 -6.31 -0.49 -19.27
N PRO A 318 -7.43 0.26 -19.32
CA PRO A 318 -7.52 1.65 -19.77
C PRO A 318 -6.68 2.56 -18.87
N VAL A 319 -6.21 3.68 -19.43
CA VAL A 319 -5.54 4.70 -18.61
C VAL A 319 -6.60 5.14 -17.59
N PRO A 320 -6.32 5.08 -16.28
CA PRO A 320 -7.27 5.51 -15.27
C PRO A 320 -7.68 6.97 -15.53
N ASP A 321 -8.93 7.21 -15.94
CA ASP A 321 -9.35 8.48 -16.58
C ASP A 321 -9.85 9.55 -15.58
N ARG A 322 -9.75 9.30 -14.26
CA ARG A 322 -10.25 10.21 -13.21
C ARG A 322 -9.36 10.19 -11.98
N GLY A 323 -9.37 11.27 -11.20
CA GLY A 323 -8.45 11.49 -10.06
C GLY A 323 -8.42 10.39 -8.99
N ASP A 324 -9.49 9.59 -8.86
CA ASP A 324 -9.57 8.48 -7.91
C ASP A 324 -9.21 7.12 -8.53
N ALA A 325 -9.12 7.05 -9.86
CA ALA A 325 -8.75 5.86 -10.60
C ALA A 325 -7.23 5.68 -10.52
N ARG A 326 -6.78 4.66 -9.78
CA ARG A 326 -5.36 4.32 -9.68
C ARG A 326 -5.15 2.84 -9.37
N PRO A 327 -4.22 2.19 -10.07
CA PRO A 327 -3.54 1.02 -9.55
C PRO A 327 -2.98 1.30 -8.15
N MET A 328 -3.25 0.42 -7.20
CA MET A 328 -2.90 0.59 -5.78
C MET A 328 -1.90 -0.47 -5.31
N PHE A 329 -2.04 -1.70 -5.79
CA PHE A 329 -1.29 -2.84 -5.31
C PHE A 329 -0.54 -3.52 -6.43
N VAL A 330 0.64 -4.07 -6.11
CA VAL A 330 1.44 -4.91 -7.00
C VAL A 330 2.11 -6.01 -6.21
N ASN A 331 2.14 -7.23 -6.74
CA ASN A 331 2.83 -8.37 -6.13
C ASN A 331 4.00 -8.87 -6.98
N GLY A 332 4.73 -9.87 -6.49
CA GLY A 332 5.94 -10.41 -7.12
C GLY A 332 5.74 -11.08 -8.48
N SER A 333 4.50 -11.46 -8.82
CA SER A 333 4.16 -12.06 -10.11
C SER A 333 3.92 -11.03 -11.21
N GLY A 334 3.84 -9.74 -10.87
CA GLY A 334 3.43 -8.67 -11.79
C GLY A 334 1.91 -8.51 -11.90
N LEU A 335 1.15 -9.11 -10.98
CA LEU A 335 -0.27 -8.80 -10.82
C LEU A 335 -0.39 -7.43 -10.16
N VAL A 336 -1.11 -6.53 -10.82
CA VAL A 336 -1.43 -5.19 -10.36
C VAL A 336 -2.93 -5.09 -10.16
N VAL A 337 -3.37 -4.39 -9.12
CA VAL A 337 -4.80 -4.22 -8.81
C VAL A 337 -5.08 -2.78 -8.41
N GLY A 338 -6.22 -2.24 -8.83
CA GLY A 338 -6.73 -0.95 -8.39
C GLY A 338 -8.08 -0.64 -9.02
N ASP A 339 -8.41 0.64 -9.16
CA ASP A 339 -9.66 1.10 -9.80
C ASP A 339 -9.35 1.86 -11.11
N THR A 340 -10.24 1.75 -12.09
CA THR A 340 -10.17 2.49 -13.36
C THR A 340 -11.15 3.66 -13.46
N GLY A 341 -11.92 3.96 -12.40
CA GLY A 341 -12.80 5.13 -12.31
C GLY A 341 -14.22 4.89 -12.81
N ASN A 342 -14.57 3.61 -13.04
CA ASN A 342 -15.90 3.15 -13.44
C ASN A 342 -16.58 2.36 -12.29
N ASP A 343 -16.24 2.72 -11.03
CA ASP A 343 -16.70 2.03 -9.82
C ASP A 343 -16.43 0.52 -9.84
N THR A 344 -15.37 0.08 -10.52
CA THR A 344 -15.08 -1.34 -10.72
C THR A 344 -13.59 -1.62 -10.54
N ALA A 345 -13.27 -2.45 -9.55
CA ALA A 345 -11.93 -2.94 -9.34
C ALA A 345 -11.41 -3.62 -10.61
N THR A 346 -10.13 -3.40 -10.93
CA THR A 346 -9.48 -3.87 -12.15
C THR A 346 -8.16 -4.53 -11.79
N ALA A 347 -7.87 -5.65 -12.45
CA ALA A 347 -6.62 -6.38 -12.32
C ALA A 347 -5.85 -6.40 -13.65
N TRP A 348 -4.53 -6.20 -13.59
CA TRP A 348 -3.62 -6.30 -14.73
C TRP A 348 -2.56 -7.36 -14.46
N VAL A 349 -2.37 -8.29 -15.39
CA VAL A 349 -1.31 -9.29 -15.29
C VAL A 349 -0.17 -8.87 -16.21
N VAL A 350 0.86 -8.25 -15.66
CA VAL A 350 2.03 -7.79 -16.43
C VAL A 350 3.09 -8.88 -16.48
N PRO A 351 3.46 -9.40 -17.66
CA PRO A 351 4.52 -10.40 -17.77
C PRO A 351 5.88 -9.79 -17.39
N LEU A 352 6.47 -10.29 -16.31
CA LEU A 352 7.81 -9.89 -15.87
C LEU A 352 8.86 -10.62 -16.71
N ARG A 353 9.32 -9.99 -17.82
CA ARG A 353 10.35 -10.52 -18.72
C ARG A 353 11.56 -9.59 -18.80
#